data_AF-A0AAD4GL26-F1
#
_entry.id   AF-A0AAD4GL26-F1
#
_cell.length_a   1.000
_cell.length_b   1.000
_cell.length_c   1.000
_cell.angle_alpha   90.00
_cell.angle_beta   90.00
_cell.angle_gamma   90.00
#
_symmetry.space_group_name_H-M   'P 1'
#
loop_
_entity.id
_entity.type
_entity.pdbx_description
1 polymer ?
#
loop_
_entity_poly.entity_id
_entity_poly.type
_entity_poly.pdbx_seq_one_letter_code
_entity_poly.pdbx_strand_id
1 'polypeptide(L)'
;MALPLPPPGPDHYTARRARWLASTDTLPPPRHVPQPHARLQCLLNHPDPHTDPVWNHGIDKVWNGLAKGNRLKHRLPMDLVIKVIHAAWRRDPETWPEDAVAPDSDESRAITSTSPSSSRLQSPPGLASSLFAP
;
A
#
# COMPACT_ATOMS: atom_id res chain seq x y z
N MET A 1 30.20 -4.50 -9.54
CA MET A 1 29.77 -5.47 -10.58
C MET A 1 28.49 -6.12 -10.08
N ALA A 2 27.38 -6.04 -10.81
CA ALA A 2 26.10 -6.62 -10.38
C ALA A 2 26.02 -8.09 -10.84
N LEU A 3 25.69 -9.00 -9.93
CA LEU A 3 25.48 -10.42 -10.26
C LEU A 3 24.31 -10.57 -11.25
N PRO A 4 24.40 -11.48 -12.23
CA PRO A 4 23.29 -11.80 -13.12
C PRO A 4 22.11 -12.35 -12.32
N LEU A 5 20.88 -11.93 -12.65
CA LEU A 5 19.69 -12.44 -11.97
C LEU A 5 19.51 -13.94 -12.27
N PRO A 6 19.02 -14.75 -11.32
CA PRO A 6 18.73 -16.17 -11.55
C PRO A 6 17.57 -16.34 -12.54
N PRO A 7 17.35 -17.55 -13.10
CA PRO A 7 16.24 -17.80 -14.00
C PRO A 7 14.87 -17.51 -13.35
N PRO A 8 13.83 -17.20 -14.14
CA PRO A 8 12.51 -16.82 -13.62
C PRO A 8 11.95 -17.86 -12.64
N GLY A 9 11.63 -17.41 -11.43
CA GLY A 9 11.17 -18.24 -10.32
C GLY A 9 11.20 -17.49 -8.99
N PRO A 10 10.93 -18.17 -7.86
CA PRO A 10 10.98 -17.56 -6.53
C PRO A 10 12.33 -16.90 -6.24
N ASP A 11 13.43 -17.57 -6.56
CA ASP A 11 14.79 -17.05 -6.37
C ASP A 11 15.08 -15.79 -7.19
N HIS A 12 14.41 -15.65 -8.34
CA HIS A 12 14.50 -14.46 -9.16
C HIS A 12 13.65 -13.30 -8.60
N TYR A 13 12.52 -13.60 -7.97
CA TYR A 13 11.78 -12.60 -7.21
C TYR A 13 12.61 -12.11 -6.00
N THR A 14 13.19 -13.02 -5.21
CA THR A 14 13.98 -12.66 -4.02
C THR A 14 15.22 -11.86 -4.41
N ALA A 15 15.98 -12.28 -5.42
CA ALA A 15 17.14 -11.55 -5.91
C ALA A 15 16.79 -10.16 -6.44
N ARG A 16 15.67 -10.03 -7.17
CA ARG A 16 15.19 -8.73 -7.65
C ARG A 16 14.72 -7.84 -6.51
N ARG A 17 13.97 -8.39 -5.56
CA ARG A 17 13.49 -7.67 -4.37
C ARG A 17 14.66 -7.17 -3.54
N ALA A 18 15.67 -8.00 -3.29
CA ALA A 18 16.89 -7.60 -2.60
C ALA A 18 17.59 -6.43 -3.31
N ARG A 19 17.66 -6.46 -4.64
CA ARG A 19 18.21 -5.36 -5.44
C ARG A 19 17.38 -4.09 -5.36
N TRP A 20 16.06 -4.18 -5.31
CA TRP A 20 15.17 -3.03 -5.17
C TRP A 20 15.26 -2.40 -3.78
N LEU A 21 15.39 -3.23 -2.74
CA LEU A 21 15.51 -2.77 -1.36
C LEU A 21 16.90 -2.24 -0.99
N ALA A 22 17.93 -2.56 -1.78
CA ALA A 22 19.26 -1.99 -1.57
C ALA A 22 19.22 -0.46 -1.75
N SER A 23 19.46 0.29 -0.68
CA SER A 23 19.47 1.75 -0.68
C SER A 23 20.40 2.29 -1.76
N THR A 24 19.85 3.02 -2.73
CA THR A 24 20.63 3.86 -3.63
C THR A 24 20.99 5.14 -2.89
N ASP A 25 22.20 5.19 -2.33
CA ASP A 25 22.75 6.29 -1.51
C ASP A 25 22.78 7.69 -2.16
N THR A 26 22.29 7.83 -3.39
CA THR A 26 22.10 9.14 -4.02
C THR A 26 20.83 9.81 -3.53
N LEU A 27 20.79 10.22 -2.26
CA LEU A 27 19.89 11.30 -1.89
C LEU A 27 20.43 12.59 -2.51
N PRO A 28 19.66 13.30 -3.34
CA PRO A 28 20.05 14.64 -3.78
C PRO A 28 20.19 15.54 -2.55
N PRO A 29 21.13 16.51 -2.56
CA PRO A 29 21.35 17.41 -1.44
C PRO A 29 20.03 18.08 -1.02
N PRO A 30 19.85 18.37 0.29
CA PRO A 30 18.61 18.93 0.80
C PRO A 30 18.28 20.21 0.04
N ARG A 31 17.24 20.16 -0.79
CA ARG A 31 16.71 21.34 -1.46
C ARG A 31 16.11 22.23 -0.37
N HIS A 32 16.42 23.52 -0.42
CA HIS A 32 15.86 24.53 0.48
C HIS A 32 14.36 24.27 0.72
N VAL A 33 14.00 23.96 1.97
CA VAL A 33 12.64 23.62 2.36
C VAL A 33 11.83 24.92 2.37
N PRO A 34 10.82 25.10 1.48
CA PRO A 34 10.01 26.31 1.53
C PRO A 34 9.28 26.38 2.89
N GLN A 35 9.17 27.58 3.45
CA GLN A 35 8.52 27.86 4.73
C GLN A 35 7.18 27.11 4.98
N PRO A 36 6.26 26.96 4.00
CA PRO A 36 5.04 26.17 4.20
C PRO A 36 5.29 24.68 4.51
N HIS A 37 6.38 24.08 4.01
CA HIS A 37 6.73 22.69 4.34
C HIS A 37 7.26 22.57 5.77
N ALA A 38 8.01 23.56 6.26
CA ALA A 38 8.49 23.56 7.65
C ALA A 38 7.30 23.63 8.63
N ARG A 39 6.30 24.46 8.33
CA ARG A 39 5.06 24.53 9.12
C ARG A 39 4.29 23.20 9.09
N LEU A 40 4.12 22.60 7.91
CA LEU A 40 3.47 21.30 7.77
C LEU A 40 4.22 20.21 8.53
N GLN A 41 5.54 20.19 8.45
CA GLN A 41 6.39 19.26 9.19
C GLN A 41 6.22 19.41 10.71
N CYS A 42 6.13 20.64 11.21
CA CYS A 42 5.86 20.89 12.63
C CYS A 42 4.50 20.32 13.07
N LEU A 43 3.44 20.50 12.26
CA LEU A 43 2.11 19.95 12.54
C LEU A 43 2.11 18.42 12.51
N LEU A 44 2.81 17.81 11.55
CA LEU A 44 2.88 16.36 11.38
C LEU A 44 3.83 15.66 12.36
N ASN A 45 4.67 16.41 13.06
CA ASN A 45 5.51 15.89 14.14
C ASN A 45 4.80 15.98 15.51
N HIS A 46 3.59 16.55 15.57
CA HIS A 46 2.74 16.48 16.75
C HIS A 46 2.40 15.01 17.06
N PRO A 47 2.29 14.60 18.34
CA PRO A 47 1.95 13.21 18.70
C PRO A 47 0.61 12.78 18.08
N ASP A 48 -0.38 13.67 18.07
CA ASP A 48 -1.73 13.38 17.56
C ASP A 48 -2.11 14.31 16.38
N PRO A 49 -1.57 14.10 15.18
CA PRO A 49 -1.80 14.99 14.04
C PRO A 49 -3.21 14.87 13.44
N HIS A 50 -3.95 13.82 13.80
CA HIS A 50 -5.29 13.52 13.33
C HIS A 50 -6.40 14.26 14.13
N THR A 51 -6.06 14.77 15.32
CA THR A 51 -7.00 15.51 16.18
C THR A 51 -7.43 16.84 15.55
N ASP A 52 -8.68 17.24 15.79
CA ASP A 52 -9.30 18.43 15.18
C ASP A 52 -8.51 19.74 15.27
N PRO A 53 -7.89 20.14 16.40
CA PRO A 53 -7.18 21.41 16.46
C PRO A 53 -5.95 21.42 15.55
N VAL A 54 -5.24 20.29 15.41
CA VAL A 54 -4.02 20.18 14.59
C VAL A 54 -4.38 20.00 13.12
N TRP A 55 -5.39 19.16 12.84
CA TRP A 55 -5.88 18.88 11.50
C TRP A 55 -6.33 20.16 10.77
N ASN A 56 -7.17 20.94 11.45
CA ASN A 56 -7.74 22.18 10.91
C ASN A 56 -6.71 23.31 10.75
N HIS A 57 -5.56 23.22 11.41
CA HIS A 57 -4.49 24.23 11.33
C HIS A 57 -3.67 24.19 10.03
N GLY A 58 -3.88 23.18 9.18
CA GLY A 58 -3.30 23.15 7.84
C GLY A 58 -3.21 21.78 7.18
N ILE A 59 -3.33 20.68 7.92
CA ILE A 59 -3.23 19.31 7.37
C ILE A 59 -4.41 19.04 6.43
N ASP A 60 -5.63 19.44 6.82
CA ASP A 60 -6.85 19.27 6.03
C ASP A 60 -6.71 19.82 4.59
N LYS A 61 -6.15 21.03 4.46
CA LYS A 61 -5.98 21.69 3.17
C LYS A 61 -4.99 20.95 2.27
N VAL A 62 -3.93 20.39 2.86
CA VAL A 62 -2.93 19.60 2.14
C VAL A 62 -3.53 18.27 1.71
N TRP A 63 -4.21 17.56 2.63
CA TRP A 63 -4.92 16.33 2.34
C TRP A 63 -5.95 16.50 1.22
N ASN A 64 -6.82 17.50 1.31
CA ASN A 64 -7.83 17.80 0.29
C ASN A 64 -7.21 18.08 -1.09
N GLY A 65 -6.04 18.72 -1.14
CA GLY A 65 -5.30 18.91 -2.38
C GLY A 65 -4.77 17.59 -2.95
N LEU A 66 -4.21 16.74 -2.09
CA LEU A 66 -3.67 15.43 -2.48
C LEU A 66 -4.78 14.47 -2.93
N ALA A 67 -5.86 14.34 -2.15
CA ALA A 67 -6.98 13.44 -2.43
C ALA A 67 -7.69 13.79 -3.75
N LYS A 68 -7.73 15.07 -4.14
CA LYS A 68 -8.29 15.53 -5.42
C LYS A 68 -7.33 15.41 -6.60
N GLY A 69 -6.08 14.99 -6.37
CA GLY A 69 -5.05 14.93 -7.41
C GLY A 69 -4.59 16.31 -7.90
N ASN A 70 -4.70 17.34 -7.06
CA ASN A 70 -4.30 18.69 -7.46
C ASN A 70 -2.78 18.76 -7.72
N ARG A 71 -2.40 19.47 -8.77
CA ARG A 71 -0.99 19.69 -9.07
C ARG A 71 -0.36 20.59 -7.99
N LEU A 72 0.66 20.07 -7.32
CA LEU A 72 1.37 20.81 -6.28
C LEU A 72 2.17 21.98 -6.89
N LYS A 73 2.06 23.16 -6.27
CA LYS A 73 2.86 24.35 -6.64
C LYS A 73 4.35 24.14 -6.37
N HIS A 74 4.66 23.42 -5.29
CA HIS A 74 6.02 23.05 -4.90
C HIS A 74 6.08 21.54 -4.69
N ARG A 75 7.22 20.91 -5.03
CA ARG A 75 7.40 19.47 -4.82
C ARG A 75 7.38 19.19 -3.32
N LEU A 76 6.43 18.39 -2.85
CA LEU A 76 6.36 17.98 -1.45
C LEU A 76 7.28 16.78 -1.22
N PRO A 77 8.13 16.78 -0.17
CA PRO A 77 8.91 15.62 0.21
C PRO A 77 8.01 14.40 0.47
N MET A 78 8.44 13.22 0.03
CA MET A 78 7.64 11.99 0.14
C MET A 78 7.33 11.66 1.61
N ASP A 79 8.27 11.87 2.52
CA ASP A 79 8.06 11.65 3.96
C ASP A 79 6.87 12.45 4.52
N LEU A 80 6.69 13.70 4.05
CA LEU A 80 5.56 14.51 4.46
C LEU A 80 4.25 14.01 3.84
N VAL A 81 4.28 13.57 2.58
CA VAL A 81 3.11 12.96 1.92
C VAL A 81 2.64 11.75 2.71
N ILE A 82 3.56 10.84 3.05
CA ILE A 82 3.25 9.62 3.81
C ILE A 82 2.62 9.97 5.17
N LYS A 83 3.20 10.93 5.90
CA LYS A 83 2.65 11.38 7.19
C LYS A 83 1.25 11.99 7.08
N VAL A 84 0.98 12.79 6.04
CA VAL A 84 -0.36 13.36 5.81
C VAL A 84 -1.38 12.25 5.53
N ILE A 85 -1.03 11.29 4.67
CA ILE A 85 -1.91 10.15 4.35
C ILE A 85 -2.19 9.33 5.61
N HIS A 86 -1.16 9.01 6.39
CA HIS A 86 -1.32 8.27 7.63
C HIS A 86 -2.23 9.00 8.63
N ALA A 87 -2.05 10.32 8.80
CA ALA A 87 -2.92 11.12 9.66
C ALA A 87 -4.38 11.14 9.16
N ALA A 88 -4.59 11.14 7.84
CA ALA A 88 -5.92 11.08 7.24
C ALA A 88 -6.60 9.72 7.50
N TRP A 89 -5.87 8.61 7.33
CA TRP A 89 -6.39 7.26 7.60
C TRP A 89 -6.73 7.07 9.07
N ARG A 90 -5.91 7.58 10.00
CA ARG A 90 -6.21 7.56 11.44
C ARG A 90 -7.44 8.38 11.83
N ARG A 91 -7.84 9.37 11.02
CA ARG A 91 -9.04 10.18 11.24
C ARG A 91 -10.30 9.48 10.75
N ASP A 92 -10.18 8.61 9.76
CA ASP A 92 -11.29 7.86 9.19
C ASP A 92 -11.41 6.47 9.85
N PRO A 93 -12.43 6.26 10.71
CA PRO A 93 -12.58 5.01 11.44
C PRO A 93 -12.87 3.81 10.54
N GLU A 94 -13.33 4.02 9.30
CA GLU A 94 -13.55 2.94 8.33
C GLU A 94 -12.26 2.53 7.61
N THR A 95 -11.38 3.49 7.33
CA THR A 95 -10.15 3.23 6.57
C THR A 95 -9.07 2.54 7.40
N TRP A 96 -8.87 2.94 8.66
CA TRP A 96 -7.91 2.27 9.55
C TRP A 96 -8.37 2.31 11.02
N PRO A 97 -8.90 1.21 11.58
CA PRO A 97 -9.34 1.19 12.97
C PRO A 97 -8.14 1.33 13.91
N GLU A 98 -8.32 2.03 15.04
CA GLU A 98 -7.22 2.40 15.94
C GLU A 98 -6.50 1.19 16.55
N ASP A 99 -7.20 0.07 16.69
CA ASP A 99 -6.71 -1.18 17.26
C ASP A 99 -6.10 -2.14 16.20
N ALA A 100 -6.12 -1.77 14.91
CA ALA A 100 -5.49 -2.57 13.86
C ALA A 100 -3.98 -2.37 13.86
N VAL A 101 -3.29 -3.35 14.46
CA VAL A 101 -1.84 -3.50 14.38
C VAL A 101 -1.49 -4.29 13.11
N ALA A 102 -0.66 -3.71 12.25
CA ALA A 102 -0.12 -4.42 11.10
C ALA A 102 0.82 -5.55 11.57
N PRO A 103 0.72 -6.77 11.02
CA PRO A 103 1.67 -7.84 11.31
C PRO A 103 3.10 -7.43 10.90
N ASP A 104 4.10 -7.83 11.68
CA ASP A 104 5.52 -7.50 11.41
C ASP A 104 6.07 -8.12 10.11
N SER A 105 5.36 -9.06 9.50
CA SER A 105 5.80 -9.76 8.28
C SER A 105 4.65 -10.14 7.36
N ASP A 106 4.72 -9.60 6.14
CA ASP A 106 3.79 -9.89 5.03
C ASP A 106 4.01 -11.30 4.43
N GLU A 107 5.11 -11.98 4.80
CA GLU A 107 5.43 -13.35 4.38
C GLU A 107 4.52 -14.41 5.03
N SER A 108 3.82 -14.05 6.10
CA SER A 108 2.91 -14.93 6.83
C SER A 108 1.47 -14.76 6.36
N ARG A 109 1.21 -14.75 5.05
CA ARG A 109 -0.16 -15.05 4.57
C ARG A 109 -0.39 -16.51 4.86
N ALA A 110 -0.83 -16.82 6.08
CA ALA A 110 -1.35 -18.12 6.43
C ALA A 110 -2.32 -18.50 5.31
N ILE A 111 -1.95 -19.54 4.58
CA ILE A 111 -2.85 -20.25 3.68
C ILE A 111 -3.88 -20.83 4.65
N THR A 112 -4.86 -20.04 5.06
CA THR A 112 -6.10 -20.60 5.58
C THR A 112 -6.62 -21.40 4.42
N SER A 113 -6.33 -22.69 4.45
CA SER A 113 -6.89 -23.74 3.63
C SER A 113 -8.39 -23.78 3.90
N THR A 114 -9.10 -22.70 3.61
CA THR A 114 -10.51 -22.77 3.29
C THR A 114 -10.52 -23.37 1.91
N SER A 115 -10.40 -24.70 1.85
CA SER A 115 -10.90 -25.46 0.71
C SER A 115 -12.32 -24.97 0.46
N PRO A 116 -12.64 -24.27 -0.64
CA PRO A 116 -13.97 -24.45 -1.16
C PRO A 116 -14.02 -25.93 -1.52
N SER A 117 -14.81 -26.70 -0.78
CA SER A 117 -15.22 -28.04 -1.18
C SER A 117 -15.77 -27.90 -2.60
N SER A 118 -14.92 -28.14 -3.58
CA SER A 118 -15.27 -28.13 -4.99
C SER A 118 -15.96 -29.46 -5.24
N SER A 119 -17.17 -29.59 -4.70
CA SER A 119 -18.11 -30.65 -5.02
C SER A 119 -18.61 -30.39 -6.44
N ARG A 120 -17.75 -30.67 -7.41
CA ARG A 120 -18.07 -30.60 -8.83
C ARG A 120 -18.22 -32.01 -9.36
N LEU A 121 -19.45 -32.29 -9.83
CA LEU A 121 -19.90 -33.37 -10.71
C LEU A 121 -20.16 -34.75 -10.06
N GLN A 122 -21.32 -34.89 -9.42
CA GLN A 122 -22.11 -36.12 -9.56
C GLN A 122 -22.89 -36.03 -10.87
N SER A 123 -22.47 -36.78 -11.88
CA SER A 123 -23.31 -37.12 -13.03
C SER A 123 -24.40 -38.09 -12.57
N PRO A 124 -25.68 -37.88 -12.90
CA PRO A 124 -26.68 -38.93 -12.72
C PRO A 124 -26.44 -40.08 -13.72
N PRO A 125 -26.62 -41.34 -13.31
CA PRO A 125 -26.42 -42.49 -14.17
C PRO A 125 -27.66 -42.77 -15.03
N GLY A 126 -27.43 -43.08 -16.31
CA GLY A 126 -28.29 -43.91 -17.13
C GLY A 126 -29.56 -43.26 -17.68
N LEU A 127 -29.63 -43.12 -19.01
CA LEU A 127 -30.38 -44.08 -19.81
C LEU A 127 -30.03 -43.89 -21.30
N ALA A 128 -29.64 -44.99 -21.91
CA ALA A 128 -29.37 -45.13 -23.32
C ALA A 128 -30.67 -45.06 -24.15
N SER A 129 -30.45 -45.03 -25.47
CA SER A 129 -31.41 -45.19 -26.59
C SER A 129 -31.88 -43.85 -27.17
N SER A 130 -31.92 -43.60 -28.48
CA SER A 130 -31.49 -44.31 -29.68
C SER A 130 -31.94 -43.42 -30.87
N LEU A 131 -31.43 -43.72 -32.07
CA LEU A 131 -31.89 -43.23 -33.39
C LEU A 131 -31.57 -41.73 -33.66
N PHE A 132 -30.94 -41.35 -34.77
CA PHE A 132 -31.23 -41.75 -36.15
C PHE A 132 -30.01 -41.39 -37.02
N ALA A 133 -29.56 -42.34 -37.84
CA ALA A 133 -28.77 -42.14 -39.06
C ALA A 133 -29.74 -42.27 -40.27
N PRO A 134 -29.35 -42.07 -41.54
CA PRO A 134 -28.06 -41.68 -42.11
C PRO A 134 -28.04 -40.29 -42.79
#